data_AF-A0A3M7EVA8-F1
#
_entry.id   AF-A0A3M7EVA8-F1
#
_cell.length_a   1.000
_cell.length_b   1.000
_cell.length_c   1.000
_cell.angle_alpha   90.00
_cell.angle_beta   90.00
_cell.angle_gamma   90.00
#
_symmetry.space_group_name_H-M   'P 1'
#
loop_
_entity.id
_entity.type
_entity.pdbx_description
1 polymer ?
#
loop_
_entity_poly.entity_id
_entity_poly.type
_entity_poly.pdbx_seq_one_letter_code
_entity_poly.pdbx_strand_id
1 'polypeptide(L)'
;MEHMPELTRELTNAEKFFKYFQYSVTDLQERMARLQDTGISGGERADAIGHCQAAIAQLSDSVKDSSSILPAHDQRSYGEAIKALSTKLEDIRSTLAPKPRFAFKNRGHGIGMQKKNESAISISDAVELAKQQRRTVPGYESGATTSDESSAATTPAHLQSPAPELAAGNGNPTAGSIGKAVKMHDHAGVHIILPPQERHASTSATLANLKRCVIDLGSSSPSEENLLSQKQQTFAGLTLKNISHSLIICGHVSGPIHLTGVTESVVVVATRQFRMHESRDTAVYLHAASRPIIEDCQGITFAPLPEAYTTNLDRETENQWQQVDDFKWLRSGEKSPNWSVLDEEKRAEERVWRGVVGGGPGVGVDDILKAVGVRRVK
;
A
#
# COMPACT_ATOMS: atom_id res chain seq x y z
N MET A 1 -30.55 32.94 41.44
CA MET A 1 -29.47 31.94 41.39
C MET A 1 -29.53 31.30 40.03
N GLU A 2 -29.13 32.05 39.02
CA GLU A 2 -27.75 32.10 38.48
C GLU A 2 -27.50 30.93 37.53
N HIS A 3 -27.41 31.32 36.26
CA HIS A 3 -26.88 30.59 35.13
C HIS A 3 -25.48 30.03 35.42
N MET A 4 -25.23 28.77 35.02
CA MET A 4 -23.90 28.32 34.60
C MET A 4 -24.05 27.53 33.30
N PRO A 5 -23.73 28.13 32.13
CA PRO A 5 -23.41 27.35 30.95
C PRO A 5 -21.98 26.84 31.12
N GLU A 6 -21.80 25.52 31.08
CA GLU A 6 -20.50 24.88 31.03
C GLU A 6 -19.89 25.20 29.65
N LEU A 7 -19.08 26.26 29.60
CA LEU A 7 -18.35 26.68 28.42
C LEU A 7 -17.32 25.59 28.09
N THR A 8 -17.63 24.71 27.13
CA THR A 8 -16.62 23.92 26.43
C THR A 8 -15.67 24.90 25.75
N ARG A 9 -14.55 25.19 26.41
CA ARG A 9 -13.53 26.11 25.92
C ARG A 9 -12.94 25.51 24.65
N GLU A 10 -13.33 26.02 23.49
CA GLU A 10 -12.76 25.63 22.21
C GLU A 10 -11.26 25.90 22.25
N LEU A 11 -10.47 24.83 22.12
CA LEU A 11 -9.02 24.93 22.06
C LEU A 11 -8.62 25.71 20.82
N THR A 12 -7.80 26.73 20.99
CA THR A 12 -7.20 27.48 19.90
C THR A 12 -6.39 26.55 19.00
N ASN A 13 -6.21 26.91 17.73
CA ASN A 13 -5.42 26.11 16.80
C ASN A 13 -3.98 25.87 17.29
N ALA A 14 -3.42 26.84 18.04
CA ALA A 14 -2.12 26.70 18.70
C ALA A 14 -2.14 25.62 19.79
N GLU A 15 -3.17 25.56 20.63
CA GLU A 15 -3.32 24.54 21.68
C GLU A 15 -3.57 23.13 21.10
N LYS A 16 -4.34 23.06 20.01
CA LYS A 16 -4.53 21.80 19.25
C LYS A 16 -3.21 21.29 18.69
N PHE A 17 -2.43 22.18 18.08
CA PHE A 17 -1.10 21.84 17.55
C PHE A 17 -0.13 21.45 18.67
N PHE A 18 -0.16 22.14 19.81
CA PHE A 18 0.65 21.78 20.98
C PHE A 18 0.36 20.36 21.46
N LYS A 19 -0.92 19.98 21.59
CA LYS A 19 -1.31 18.61 21.95
C LYS A 19 -0.86 17.58 20.92
N TYR A 20 -1.03 17.87 19.63
CA TYR A 20 -0.53 17.02 18.55
C TYR A 20 0.99 16.84 18.61
N PHE A 21 1.73 17.93 18.84
CA PHE A 21 3.17 17.92 18.97
C PHE A 21 3.62 17.07 20.16
N GLN A 22 3.00 17.26 21.34
CA GLN A 22 3.29 16.47 22.53
C GLN A 22 3.04 14.97 22.31
N TYR A 23 1.91 14.62 21.68
CA TYR A 23 1.60 13.23 21.36
C TYR A 23 2.65 12.63 20.41
N SER A 24 2.97 13.35 19.34
CA SER A 24 3.93 12.91 18.32
C SER A 24 5.33 12.72 18.90
N VAL A 25 5.78 13.62 19.77
CA VAL A 25 7.05 13.49 20.50
C VAL A 25 7.05 12.26 21.41
N THR A 26 5.96 12.02 22.15
CA THR A 26 5.85 10.88 23.07
C THR A 26 5.88 9.55 22.32
N ASP A 27 5.08 9.42 21.25
CA ASP A 27 5.04 8.25 20.38
C ASP A 27 6.42 8.00 19.72
N LEU A 28 7.10 9.05 19.25
CA LEU A 28 8.45 8.92 18.71
C LEU A 28 9.45 8.43 19.76
N GLN A 29 9.41 8.95 20.98
CA GLN A 29 10.28 8.49 22.06
C GLN A 29 10.03 7.02 22.42
N GLU A 30 8.79 6.57 22.41
CA GLU A 30 8.43 5.17 22.67
C GLU A 30 8.92 4.25 21.54
N ARG A 31 8.72 4.64 20.27
CA ARG A 31 9.25 3.89 19.12
C ARG A 31 10.76 3.77 19.18
N MET A 32 11.45 4.87 19.52
CA MET A 32 12.90 4.89 19.69
C MET A 32 13.38 3.99 20.83
N ALA A 33 12.61 3.86 21.92
CA ALA A 33 12.94 2.92 23.01
C ALA A 33 12.80 1.45 22.55
N ARG A 34 11.78 1.14 21.74
CA ARG A 34 11.55 -0.21 21.21
C ARG A 34 12.59 -0.63 20.15
N LEU A 35 13.32 0.30 19.53
CA LEU A 35 14.40 -0.01 18.57
C LEU A 35 15.51 -0.89 19.15
N GLN A 36 15.72 -0.85 20.46
CA GLN A 36 16.72 -1.70 21.13
C GLN A 36 16.28 -3.17 21.20
N ASP A 37 14.97 -3.42 21.21
CA ASP A 37 14.35 -4.75 21.30
C ASP A 37 13.97 -5.30 19.91
N THR A 38 13.99 -4.47 18.88
CA THR A 38 13.66 -4.88 17.50
C THR A 38 14.77 -5.78 16.94
N GLY A 39 14.38 -6.91 16.35
CA GLY A 39 15.28 -7.94 15.82
C GLY A 39 16.28 -7.40 14.78
N ILE A 40 17.47 -8.02 14.72
CA ILE A 40 18.52 -7.68 13.73
C ILE A 40 18.23 -8.36 12.37
N SER A 41 17.31 -9.33 12.35
CA SER A 41 17.01 -10.17 11.20
C SER A 41 16.32 -9.38 10.08
N GLY A 42 16.78 -9.54 8.85
CA GLY A 42 16.05 -9.10 7.66
C GLY A 42 16.02 -7.59 7.37
N GLY A 43 16.72 -6.75 8.14
CA GLY A 43 16.71 -5.29 7.93
C GLY A 43 15.61 -4.54 8.70
N GLU A 44 14.77 -5.25 9.45
CA GLU A 44 13.65 -4.69 10.25
C GLU A 44 14.08 -3.52 11.15
N ARG A 45 15.24 -3.63 11.80
CA ARG A 45 15.81 -2.54 12.61
C ARG A 45 16.19 -1.32 11.78
N ALA A 46 16.75 -1.51 10.58
CA ALA A 46 17.09 -0.41 9.69
C ALA A 46 15.83 0.29 9.18
N ASP A 47 14.79 -0.48 8.86
CA ASP A 47 13.48 0.04 8.45
C ASP A 47 12.80 0.81 9.60
N ALA A 48 12.87 0.29 10.83
CA ALA A 48 12.33 0.96 12.01
C ALA A 48 13.05 2.28 12.32
N ILE A 49 14.39 2.34 12.14
CA ILE A 49 15.16 3.58 12.20
C ILE A 49 14.71 4.55 11.10
N GLY A 50 14.53 4.06 9.87
CA GLY A 50 14.04 4.86 8.74
C GLY A 50 12.64 5.44 8.98
N HIS A 51 11.74 4.67 9.58
CA HIS A 51 10.41 5.14 9.98
C HIS A 51 10.48 6.26 11.03
N CYS A 52 11.36 6.14 12.03
CA CYS A 52 11.55 7.19 13.03
C CYS A 52 12.14 8.46 12.38
N GLN A 53 13.08 8.35 11.45
CA GLN A 53 13.64 9.48 10.70
C GLN A 53 12.56 10.20 9.86
N ALA A 54 11.72 9.44 9.15
CA ALA A 54 10.63 9.98 8.35
C ALA A 54 9.61 10.73 9.22
N ALA A 55 9.25 10.17 10.38
CA ALA A 55 8.32 10.80 11.30
C ALA A 55 8.88 12.08 11.94
N ILE A 56 10.17 12.14 12.26
CA ILE A 56 10.84 13.38 12.69
C ILE A 56 10.79 14.46 11.58
N ALA A 57 11.02 14.07 10.33
CA ALA A 57 10.92 15.00 9.18
C ALA A 57 9.50 15.54 9.01
N GLN A 58 8.48 14.67 9.09
CA GLN A 58 7.07 15.08 9.06
C GLN A 58 6.68 16.02 10.21
N LEU A 59 7.20 15.77 11.42
CA LEU A 59 6.98 16.66 12.56
C LEU A 59 7.62 18.04 12.32
N SER A 60 8.80 18.08 11.71
CA SER A 60 9.46 19.32 11.29
C SER A 60 8.67 20.09 10.22
N ASP A 61 8.16 19.40 9.21
CA ASP A 61 7.33 20.01 8.16
C ASP A 61 6.01 20.56 8.75
N SER A 62 5.38 19.80 9.67
CA SER A 62 4.16 20.24 10.35
C SER A 62 4.36 21.52 11.18
N VAL A 63 5.51 21.66 11.86
CA VAL A 63 5.88 22.88 12.60
C VAL A 63 6.11 24.05 11.65
N LYS A 64 6.71 23.80 10.48
CA LYS A 64 6.96 24.82 9.46
C LYS A 64 5.66 25.30 8.83
N ASP A 65 4.75 24.39 8.47
CA ASP A 65 3.45 24.71 7.89
C ASP A 65 2.54 25.45 8.89
N SER A 66 2.67 25.11 10.18
CA SER A 66 1.94 25.78 11.26
C SER A 66 2.65 27.03 11.81
N SER A 67 3.81 27.42 11.26
CA SER A 67 4.62 28.53 11.79
C SER A 67 3.89 29.88 11.75
N SER A 68 2.93 30.06 10.85
CA SER A 68 2.10 31.27 10.79
C SER A 68 1.07 31.37 11.93
N ILE A 69 0.72 30.23 12.54
CA ILE A 69 -0.32 30.08 13.58
C ILE A 69 0.32 29.96 14.97
N LEU A 70 1.59 29.58 15.04
CA LEU A 70 2.30 29.30 16.27
C LEU A 70 3.01 30.53 16.85
N PRO A 71 2.98 30.74 18.17
CA PRO A 71 3.80 31.73 18.83
C PRO A 71 5.31 31.51 18.58
N ALA A 72 6.08 32.59 18.42
CA ALA A 72 7.51 32.53 18.14
C ALA A 72 8.36 31.86 19.26
N HIS A 73 7.83 31.75 20.47
CA HIS A 73 8.46 31.00 21.57
C HIS A 73 8.27 29.49 21.39
N ASP A 74 7.06 29.06 21.04
CA ASP A 74 6.72 27.66 20.75
C ASP A 74 7.46 27.14 19.52
N GLN A 75 7.57 27.94 18.46
CA GLN A 75 8.37 27.58 17.28
C GLN A 75 9.82 27.23 17.63
N ARG A 76 10.43 28.02 18.52
CA ARG A 76 11.79 27.75 19.02
C ARG A 76 11.83 26.48 19.87
N SER A 77 10.89 26.33 20.80
CA SER A 77 10.83 25.14 21.67
C SER A 77 10.60 23.86 20.87
N TYR A 78 9.73 23.87 19.86
CA TYR A 78 9.49 22.72 18.98
C TYR A 78 10.72 22.41 18.13
N GLY A 79 11.39 23.43 17.60
CA GLY A 79 12.64 23.25 16.85
C GLY A 79 13.75 22.63 17.70
N GLU A 80 13.87 23.03 18.98
CA GLU A 80 14.82 22.42 19.91
C GLU A 80 14.47 20.97 20.25
N ALA A 81 13.19 20.66 20.48
CA ALA A 81 12.72 19.30 20.74
C ALA A 81 12.94 18.38 19.53
N ILE A 82 12.69 18.85 18.30
CA ILE A 82 12.96 18.08 17.07
C ILE A 82 14.47 17.81 16.93
N LYS A 83 15.33 18.80 17.18
CA LYS A 83 16.79 18.62 17.17
C LYS A 83 17.25 17.60 18.21
N ALA A 84 16.68 17.62 19.41
CA ALA A 84 16.97 16.65 20.46
C ALA A 84 16.55 15.23 20.05
N LEU A 85 15.39 15.06 19.43
CA LEU A 85 14.93 13.77 18.89
C LEU A 85 15.85 13.25 17.79
N SER A 86 16.24 14.09 16.83
CA SER A 86 17.19 13.73 15.77
C SER A 86 18.53 13.27 16.34
N THR A 87 19.04 13.97 17.36
CA THR A 87 20.30 13.62 18.02
C THR A 87 20.20 12.29 18.75
N LYS A 88 19.11 12.08 19.51
CA LYS A 88 18.84 10.81 20.20
C LYS A 88 18.71 9.63 19.24
N LEU A 89 18.15 9.85 18.05
CA LEU A 89 18.03 8.81 17.02
C LEU A 89 19.41 8.44 16.46
N GLU A 90 20.27 9.42 16.24
CA GLU A 90 21.63 9.22 15.77
C GLU A 90 22.49 8.48 16.81
N ASP A 91 22.33 8.80 18.10
CA ASP A 91 23.00 8.10 19.20
C ASP A 91 22.56 6.63 19.30
N ILE A 92 21.25 6.37 19.15
CA ILE A 92 20.72 5.01 19.12
C ILE A 92 21.27 4.27 17.88
N ARG A 93 21.27 4.91 16.70
CA ARG A 93 21.80 4.34 15.47
C ARG A 93 23.28 3.97 15.60
N SER A 94 24.10 4.85 16.17
CA SER A 94 25.53 4.60 16.37
C SER A 94 25.79 3.52 17.42
N THR A 95 24.95 3.41 18.44
CA THR A 95 25.02 2.33 19.46
C THR A 95 24.62 0.97 18.88
N LEU A 96 23.65 0.95 17.98
CA LEU A 96 23.13 -0.27 17.35
C LEU A 96 23.92 -0.69 16.09
N ALA A 97 24.85 0.14 15.61
CA ALA A 97 25.73 -0.21 14.50
C ALA A 97 26.66 -1.37 14.89
N PRO A 98 26.88 -2.37 14.00
CA PRO A 98 27.78 -3.47 14.28
C PRO A 98 29.20 -2.91 14.50
N LYS A 99 29.77 -3.18 15.69
CA LYS A 99 31.15 -2.77 16.00
C LYS A 99 32.09 -3.36 14.94
N PRO A 100 32.96 -2.57 14.29
CA PRO A 100 33.95 -3.10 13.37
C PRO A 100 34.90 -4.01 14.15
N ARG A 101 34.69 -5.32 14.05
CA ARG A 101 35.59 -6.31 14.62
C ARG A 101 36.58 -6.72 13.52
N PHE A 102 37.86 -6.53 13.84
CA PHE A 102 39.03 -6.99 13.09
C PHE A 102 39.37 -6.24 11.79
N ALA A 103 39.94 -5.04 11.94
CA ALA A 103 40.92 -4.59 10.96
C ALA A 103 42.25 -5.32 11.23
N PHE A 104 42.56 -6.35 10.43
CA PHE A 104 43.90 -6.94 10.42
C PHE A 104 44.88 -5.87 9.90
N LYS A 105 45.59 -5.23 10.81
CA LYS A 105 46.71 -4.35 10.48
C LYS A 105 47.87 -5.24 10.02
N ASN A 106 47.98 -5.49 8.71
CA ASN A 106 49.14 -6.17 8.14
C ASN A 106 50.37 -5.28 8.33
N ARG A 107 51.15 -5.57 9.38
CA ARG A 107 52.56 -5.21 9.48
C ARG A 107 53.30 -6.10 8.50
N GLY A 108 53.72 -5.54 7.37
CA GLY A 108 54.53 -6.26 6.40
C GLY A 108 55.92 -6.56 6.98
N HIS A 109 56.28 -7.85 7.07
CA HIS A 109 57.63 -8.34 6.77
C HIS A 109 57.63 -9.87 6.67
N GLY A 110 58.29 -10.42 5.64
CA GLY A 110 58.92 -11.75 5.73
C GLY A 110 58.33 -12.88 4.88
N ILE A 111 58.86 -13.02 3.65
CA ILE A 111 59.32 -14.25 2.97
C ILE A 111 58.35 -15.46 2.88
N GLY A 112 58.09 -15.88 1.63
CA GLY A 112 57.91 -17.31 1.32
C GLY A 112 56.54 -17.73 0.80
N MET A 113 56.40 -17.71 -0.52
CA MET A 113 55.86 -18.80 -1.35
C MET A 113 54.41 -19.32 -1.11
N GLN A 114 53.64 -19.16 -2.19
CA GLN A 114 52.61 -20.05 -2.76
C GLN A 114 51.12 -19.94 -2.34
N LYS A 115 50.37 -19.53 -3.38
CA LYS A 115 49.02 -19.93 -3.81
C LYS A 115 47.83 -19.64 -2.89
N LYS A 116 47.07 -18.60 -3.26
CA LYS A 116 45.60 -18.65 -3.21
C LYS A 116 44.94 -17.66 -4.19
N ASN A 117 44.28 -18.23 -5.18
CA ASN A 117 43.04 -17.83 -5.86
C ASN A 117 42.78 -16.32 -6.07
N GLU A 118 43.04 -15.86 -7.31
CA GLU A 118 42.45 -14.66 -7.90
C GLU A 118 40.95 -14.84 -8.10
N SER A 119 40.13 -14.27 -7.21
CA SER A 119 38.74 -13.88 -7.47
C SER A 119 38.24 -13.01 -6.32
N ALA A 120 38.80 -11.82 -6.18
CA ALA A 120 38.21 -10.71 -5.42
C ALA A 120 38.92 -9.41 -5.84
N ILE A 121 38.53 -8.86 -6.99
CA ILE A 121 38.96 -7.52 -7.38
C ILE A 121 38.16 -6.55 -6.50
N SER A 122 38.86 -5.80 -5.65
CA SER A 122 38.23 -4.76 -4.83
C SER A 122 37.71 -3.64 -5.73
N ILE A 123 36.53 -3.10 -5.40
CA ILE A 123 35.84 -2.00 -6.12
C ILE A 123 36.76 -0.78 -6.31
N SER A 124 37.79 -0.62 -5.48
CA SER A 124 38.77 0.46 -5.58
C SER A 124 39.78 0.30 -6.73
N ASP A 125 40.15 -0.93 -7.13
CA ASP A 125 41.13 -1.16 -8.23
C ASP A 125 40.51 -0.96 -9.62
N ALA A 126 39.21 -1.24 -9.78
CA ALA A 126 38.51 -1.03 -11.04
C ALA A 126 38.38 0.46 -11.42
N VAL A 127 38.42 1.35 -10.42
CA VAL A 127 38.29 2.82 -10.61
C VAL A 127 39.60 3.46 -11.05
N GLU A 128 40.76 2.87 -10.71
CA GLU A 128 42.07 3.37 -11.15
C GLU A 128 42.43 2.92 -12.58
N LEU A 129 41.99 1.72 -13.00
CA LEU A 129 42.21 1.21 -14.36
C LEU A 129 41.44 2.00 -15.44
N ALA A 130 40.29 2.59 -15.10
CA ALA A 130 39.52 3.45 -16.03
C ALA A 130 40.17 4.83 -16.27
N LYS A 131 41.14 5.23 -15.44
CA LYS A 131 41.78 6.57 -15.54
C LYS A 131 43.06 6.59 -16.38
N GLN A 132 43.60 5.43 -16.81
CA GLN A 132 44.86 5.38 -17.55
C GLN A 132 44.74 5.19 -19.08
N GLN A 133 43.55 4.99 -19.66
CA GLN A 133 43.39 4.82 -21.11
C GLN A 133 42.90 6.10 -21.84
N ARG A 134 43.65 7.19 -21.70
CA ARG A 134 43.57 8.34 -22.64
C ARG A 134 44.96 8.82 -23.05
N ARG A 135 45.68 8.03 -23.86
CA ARG A 135 46.74 8.53 -24.77
C ARG A 135 46.82 7.66 -26.06
N THR A 136 46.52 8.30 -27.20
CA THR A 136 47.12 8.14 -28.57
C THR A 136 46.87 6.87 -29.44
N VAL A 137 45.90 6.92 -30.39
CA VAL A 137 45.94 7.05 -31.91
C VAL A 137 46.97 6.17 -32.70
N PRO A 138 46.76 5.60 -33.94
CA PRO A 138 46.13 6.16 -35.18
C PRO A 138 45.35 5.26 -36.19
N GLY A 139 44.45 5.91 -36.96
CA GLY A 139 44.42 5.85 -38.44
C GLY A 139 43.31 5.02 -39.12
N TYR A 140 42.30 5.68 -39.72
CA TYR A 140 42.04 5.72 -41.18
C TYR A 140 40.80 6.60 -41.52
N GLU A 141 40.90 7.29 -42.65
CA GLU A 141 40.02 8.30 -43.28
C GLU A 141 38.71 7.68 -43.86
N SER A 142 37.61 8.33 -44.27
CA SER A 142 37.28 9.71 -44.70
C SER A 142 35.75 9.82 -44.94
N GLY A 143 35.21 11.04 -44.78
CA GLY A 143 34.12 11.64 -45.59
C GLY A 143 32.68 11.25 -45.24
N ALA A 144 31.64 12.07 -45.42
CA ALA A 144 31.42 13.49 -45.70
C ALA A 144 29.89 13.72 -45.62
N THR A 145 29.43 14.98 -45.49
CA THR A 145 28.06 15.49 -45.77
C THR A 145 26.98 15.18 -44.70
N THR A 146 26.47 16.17 -43.95
CA THR A 146 25.26 17.00 -44.23
C THR A 146 24.02 16.15 -44.57
N SER A 147 22.80 16.33 -44.05
CA SER A 147 22.07 17.56 -43.71
C SER A 147 20.76 17.16 -43.03
N ASP A 148 20.26 18.04 -42.17
CA ASP A 148 18.85 18.12 -41.77
C ASP A 148 17.94 18.33 -43.00
N GLU A 149 16.80 17.64 -43.08
CA GLU A 149 15.51 18.29 -43.33
C GLU A 149 14.31 17.34 -43.14
N SER A 150 13.27 17.90 -42.54
CA SER A 150 11.97 17.32 -42.24
C SER A 150 11.10 17.07 -43.48
N SER A 151 10.13 16.15 -43.38
CA SER A 151 8.69 16.48 -43.31
C SER A 151 7.76 15.43 -43.94
N ALA A 152 6.66 15.21 -43.22
CA ALA A 152 5.30 14.98 -43.72
C ALA A 152 4.97 13.65 -44.44
N ALA A 153 4.12 12.82 -43.81
CA ALA A 153 2.64 12.89 -43.95
C ALA A 153 1.95 11.52 -43.84
N THR A 154 0.70 11.56 -43.35
CA THR A 154 -0.43 10.64 -43.59
C THR A 154 -0.49 9.26 -42.90
N THR A 155 -1.31 9.19 -41.85
CA THR A 155 -2.20 8.06 -41.46
C THR A 155 -3.14 7.66 -42.62
N PRO A 156 -3.69 6.42 -42.70
CA PRO A 156 -4.63 5.91 -41.69
C PRO A 156 -4.63 4.39 -41.37
N ALA A 157 -5.14 4.13 -40.16
CA ALA A 157 -5.77 2.94 -39.57
C ALA A 157 -5.91 1.63 -40.38
N HIS A 158 -5.44 0.52 -39.78
CA HIS A 158 -6.26 -0.70 -39.58
C HIS A 158 -5.68 -1.57 -38.45
N LEU A 159 -6.61 -2.22 -37.74
CA LEU A 159 -6.47 -3.21 -36.68
C LEU A 159 -5.42 -4.30 -36.92
N GLN A 160 -4.65 -4.64 -35.87
CA GLN A 160 -4.23 -6.02 -35.57
C GLN A 160 -3.59 -6.10 -34.17
N SER A 161 -4.05 -7.07 -33.37
CA SER A 161 -3.40 -7.55 -32.15
C SER A 161 -1.93 -7.95 -32.41
N PRO A 162 -1.09 -7.99 -31.37
CA PRO A 162 -0.34 -9.23 -31.20
C PRO A 162 -0.17 -9.71 -29.74
N ALA A 163 0.09 -11.00 -29.70
CA ALA A 163 0.43 -11.87 -28.59
C ALA A 163 1.77 -11.50 -27.91
N PRO A 164 2.19 -12.20 -26.83
CA PRO A 164 3.17 -11.71 -25.87
C PRO A 164 4.61 -11.97 -26.33
N GLU A 165 5.49 -10.99 -26.15
CA GLU A 165 6.92 -11.17 -26.37
C GLU A 165 7.72 -10.81 -25.11
N LEU A 166 8.47 -11.79 -24.64
CA LEU A 166 9.56 -11.67 -23.69
C LEU A 166 10.66 -10.80 -24.31
N ALA A 167 10.93 -9.63 -23.73
CA ALA A 167 12.14 -8.88 -24.04
C ALA A 167 12.81 -8.39 -22.74
N ALA A 168 13.96 -8.98 -22.46
CA ALA A 168 14.95 -8.45 -21.56
C ALA A 168 15.46 -7.10 -22.12
N GLY A 169 15.46 -6.07 -21.28
CA GLY A 169 16.02 -4.76 -21.61
C GLY A 169 16.49 -4.07 -20.34
N ASN A 170 17.81 -4.05 -20.12
CA ASN A 170 18.47 -3.26 -19.10
C ASN A 170 18.20 -1.76 -19.34
N GLY A 171 17.36 -1.16 -18.49
CA GLY A 171 17.18 0.28 -18.36
C GLY A 171 17.24 0.65 -16.89
N ASN A 172 18.27 1.40 -16.51
CA ASN A 172 18.49 1.93 -15.17
C ASN A 172 17.32 2.88 -14.80
N PRO A 173 16.54 2.66 -13.72
CA PRO A 173 15.42 3.54 -13.40
C PRO A 173 15.94 4.78 -12.68
N THR A 174 15.76 5.93 -13.33
CA THR A 174 15.80 7.24 -12.68
C THR A 174 14.69 7.32 -11.63
N ALA A 175 15.04 7.80 -10.44
CA ALA A 175 14.18 7.88 -9.27
C ALA A 175 12.96 8.80 -9.50
N GLY A 176 11.85 8.22 -9.93
CA GLY A 176 10.50 8.74 -9.79
C GLY A 176 9.80 7.99 -8.66
N SER A 177 9.15 8.73 -7.76
CA SER A 177 8.48 8.22 -6.55
C SER A 177 7.55 7.04 -6.84
N ILE A 178 7.98 5.82 -6.49
CA ILE A 178 7.17 4.60 -6.58
C ILE A 178 6.20 4.64 -5.39
N GLY A 179 4.89 4.72 -5.68
CA GLY A 179 3.84 4.69 -4.65
C GLY A 179 4.01 3.50 -3.70
N LYS A 180 3.97 3.77 -2.39
CA LYS A 180 4.05 2.76 -1.33
C LYS A 180 2.89 1.76 -1.53
N ALA A 181 3.19 0.54 -1.97
CA ALA A 181 2.19 -0.52 -2.17
C ALA A 181 1.94 -1.28 -0.86
N VAL A 182 0.68 -1.41 -0.46
CA VAL A 182 0.29 -2.17 0.74
C VAL A 182 0.27 -3.65 0.40
N LYS A 183 1.08 -4.47 1.08
CA LYS A 183 1.13 -5.92 0.87
C LYS A 183 0.79 -6.65 2.16
N MET A 184 -0.26 -7.47 2.13
CA MET A 184 -0.63 -8.36 3.23
C MET A 184 -0.59 -9.80 2.73
N HIS A 185 0.29 -10.61 3.31
CA HIS A 185 0.50 -12.00 2.86
C HIS A 185 0.56 -12.98 4.03
N ASP A 186 0.11 -14.22 3.81
CA ASP A 186 0.31 -15.37 4.71
C ASP A 186 -0.28 -15.21 6.13
N HIS A 187 -1.45 -14.60 6.23
CA HIS A 187 -2.17 -14.46 7.50
C HIS A 187 -3.29 -15.50 7.63
N ALA A 188 -3.51 -15.99 8.86
CA ALA A 188 -4.63 -16.86 9.17
C ALA A 188 -5.30 -16.49 10.50
N GLY A 189 -6.63 -16.41 10.52
CA GLY A 189 -7.38 -16.19 11.77
C GLY A 189 -7.27 -14.78 12.35
N VAL A 190 -6.91 -13.77 11.55
CA VAL A 190 -6.66 -12.40 12.01
C VAL A 190 -7.77 -11.44 11.61
N HIS A 191 -7.98 -10.41 12.43
CA HIS A 191 -8.77 -9.24 12.09
C HIS A 191 -7.83 -8.05 11.88
N ILE A 192 -7.70 -7.57 10.65
CA ILE A 192 -6.84 -6.43 10.31
C ILE A 192 -7.72 -5.28 9.83
N ILE A 193 -7.64 -4.14 10.51
CA ILE A 193 -8.28 -2.90 10.08
C ILE A 193 -7.17 -1.93 9.68
N LEU A 194 -7.13 -1.57 8.40
CA LEU A 194 -6.14 -0.62 7.90
C LEU A 194 -6.60 0.81 8.25
N PRO A 195 -5.80 1.63 8.94
CA PRO A 195 -6.20 2.98 9.27
C PRO A 195 -6.36 3.85 8.00
N PRO A 196 -7.26 4.85 8.02
CA PRO A 196 -7.56 5.70 6.86
C PRO A 196 -6.36 6.44 6.26
N GLN A 197 -5.30 6.65 7.04
CA GLN A 197 -4.11 7.41 6.66
C GLN A 197 -3.18 6.67 5.67
N GLU A 198 -3.40 5.38 5.44
CA GLU A 198 -2.61 4.58 4.49
C GLU A 198 -3.30 4.41 3.12
N ARG A 199 -4.41 5.13 2.90
CA ARG A 199 -5.25 5.03 1.69
C ARG A 199 -5.09 6.28 0.83
N HIS A 200 -4.38 6.15 -0.27
CA HIS A 200 -4.22 7.22 -1.25
C HIS A 200 -4.40 6.66 -2.67
N ALA A 201 -4.97 7.45 -3.60
CA ALA A 201 -5.20 7.00 -4.98
C ALA A 201 -3.94 6.72 -5.80
N SER A 202 -2.75 6.93 -5.23
CA SER A 202 -1.46 6.51 -5.78
C SER A 202 -0.98 5.15 -5.25
N THR A 203 -1.66 4.59 -4.26
CA THR A 203 -1.30 3.32 -3.61
C THR A 203 -2.12 2.17 -4.19
N SER A 204 -1.42 1.10 -4.59
CA SER A 204 -2.03 -0.18 -4.92
C SER A 204 -1.88 -1.14 -3.74
N ALA A 205 -2.85 -2.03 -3.53
CA ALA A 205 -2.80 -3.03 -2.47
C ALA A 205 -2.83 -4.46 -3.02
N THR A 206 -2.06 -5.35 -2.42
CA THR A 206 -2.00 -6.77 -2.76
C THR A 206 -2.22 -7.61 -1.51
N LEU A 207 -3.25 -8.46 -1.56
CA LEU A 207 -3.65 -9.36 -0.49
C LEU A 207 -3.48 -10.79 -0.99
N ALA A 208 -2.61 -11.56 -0.34
CA ALA A 208 -2.26 -12.90 -0.81
C ALA A 208 -2.27 -13.95 0.31
N ASN A 209 -2.63 -15.19 0.00
CA ASN A 209 -2.50 -16.34 0.91
C ASN A 209 -3.19 -16.10 2.26
N LEU A 210 -4.46 -15.73 2.24
CA LEU A 210 -5.23 -15.42 3.44
C LEU A 210 -6.22 -16.52 3.75
N LYS A 211 -6.32 -16.92 5.02
CA LYS A 211 -7.24 -17.98 5.44
C LYS A 211 -7.96 -17.61 6.72
N ARG A 212 -9.30 -17.58 6.69
CA ARG A 212 -10.11 -17.20 7.87
C ARG A 212 -9.71 -15.83 8.43
N CYS A 213 -9.54 -14.85 7.55
CA CYS A 213 -9.20 -13.48 7.93
C CYS A 213 -10.39 -12.56 7.75
N VAL A 214 -10.48 -11.54 8.59
CA VAL A 214 -11.33 -10.38 8.37
C VAL A 214 -10.39 -9.22 8.08
N ILE A 215 -10.46 -8.66 6.88
CA ILE A 215 -9.63 -7.53 6.50
C ILE A 215 -10.53 -6.38 6.10
N ASP A 216 -10.36 -5.27 6.80
CA ASP A 216 -11.07 -4.04 6.57
C ASP A 216 -10.12 -2.94 6.09
N LEU A 217 -10.18 -2.69 4.78
CA LEU A 217 -9.45 -1.61 4.10
C LEU A 217 -10.35 -0.41 3.80
N GLY A 218 -11.64 -0.47 4.15
CA GLY A 218 -12.67 0.45 3.64
C GLY A 218 -13.38 1.27 4.70
N SER A 219 -13.37 0.84 5.97
CA SER A 219 -14.10 1.56 7.02
C SER A 219 -13.48 2.93 7.29
N SER A 220 -14.30 3.96 7.15
CA SER A 220 -14.09 5.26 7.76
C SER A 220 -14.58 5.20 9.20
N SER A 221 -13.70 5.46 10.17
CA SER A 221 -14.15 5.80 11.52
C SER A 221 -15.13 6.98 11.41
N PRO A 222 -16.30 6.97 12.10
CA PRO A 222 -17.25 8.06 12.08
C PRO A 222 -16.72 9.22 12.91
N SER A 223 -15.73 9.93 12.38
CA SER A 223 -15.35 11.26 12.86
C SER A 223 -15.88 12.29 11.87
N GLU A 224 -16.76 13.18 12.36
CA GLU A 224 -17.50 14.21 11.62
C GLU A 224 -16.61 15.17 10.80
N GLU A 225 -15.30 15.14 11.00
CA GLU A 225 -14.30 16.00 10.34
C GLU A 225 -13.97 15.58 8.87
N ASN A 226 -14.40 14.40 8.40
CA ASN A 226 -14.11 13.93 7.04
C ASN A 226 -15.02 14.50 5.93
N LEU A 227 -15.98 15.37 6.23
CA LEU A 227 -16.89 15.93 5.23
C LEU A 227 -16.22 16.92 4.25
N LEU A 228 -15.08 17.51 4.62
CA LEU A 228 -14.38 18.52 3.79
C LEU A 228 -13.13 17.96 3.07
N SER A 229 -12.73 16.72 3.35
CA SER A 229 -11.60 16.04 2.72
C SER A 229 -12.06 14.79 1.94
N GLN A 230 -13.09 14.94 1.11
CA GLN A 230 -13.43 13.95 0.07
C GLN A 230 -12.30 13.71 -0.96
N LYS A 231 -11.13 14.33 -0.78
CA LYS A 231 -9.89 13.91 -1.42
C LYS A 231 -9.41 12.57 -0.82
N GLN A 232 -10.05 11.50 -1.29
CA GLN A 232 -9.34 10.38 -1.89
C GLN A 232 -8.67 9.38 -0.94
N GLN A 233 -9.46 8.79 -0.04
CA GLN A 233 -9.11 7.50 0.59
C GLN A 233 -9.50 6.32 -0.33
N THR A 234 -8.99 6.34 -1.56
CA THR A 234 -9.26 5.31 -2.55
C THR A 234 -7.97 4.65 -2.95
N PHE A 235 -8.01 3.37 -3.29
CA PHE A 235 -6.84 2.71 -3.87
C PHE A 235 -6.80 2.88 -5.38
N ALA A 236 -5.59 2.95 -5.94
CA ALA A 236 -5.39 2.96 -7.39
C ALA A 236 -5.86 1.64 -8.03
N GLY A 237 -5.62 0.52 -7.34
CA GLY A 237 -5.98 -0.83 -7.79
C GLY A 237 -5.72 -1.85 -6.70
N LEU A 238 -6.46 -2.95 -6.74
CA LEU A 238 -6.37 -4.04 -5.77
C LEU A 238 -6.14 -5.39 -6.44
N THR A 239 -5.30 -6.21 -5.84
CA THR A 239 -5.09 -7.60 -6.26
C THR A 239 -5.30 -8.52 -5.07
N LEU A 240 -6.24 -9.46 -5.18
CA LEU A 240 -6.50 -10.50 -4.20
C LEU A 240 -6.15 -11.85 -4.79
N LYS A 241 -5.29 -12.60 -4.11
CA LYS A 241 -4.79 -13.89 -4.59
C LYS A 241 -4.84 -14.96 -3.51
N ASN A 242 -5.38 -16.13 -3.84
CA ASN A 242 -5.36 -17.30 -2.95
C ASN A 242 -5.94 -16.99 -1.56
N ILE A 243 -7.23 -16.65 -1.53
CA ILE A 243 -7.95 -16.30 -0.30
C ILE A 243 -9.02 -17.33 -0.05
N SER A 244 -9.14 -17.80 1.20
CA SER A 244 -10.15 -18.79 1.57
C SER A 244 -10.83 -18.44 2.89
N HIS A 245 -12.14 -18.71 2.98
CA HIS A 245 -12.93 -18.55 4.20
C HIS A 245 -12.81 -17.17 4.86
N SER A 246 -12.64 -16.10 4.08
CA SER A 246 -12.29 -14.78 4.61
C SER A 246 -13.34 -13.73 4.23
N LEU A 247 -13.40 -12.65 5.02
CA LEU A 247 -14.16 -11.45 4.71
C LEU A 247 -13.16 -10.35 4.35
N ILE A 248 -13.27 -9.80 3.14
CA ILE A 248 -12.41 -8.71 2.68
C ILE A 248 -13.27 -7.52 2.30
N ILE A 249 -13.11 -6.42 3.03
CA ILE A 249 -13.72 -5.12 2.74
C ILE A 249 -12.64 -4.24 2.11
N CYS A 250 -12.82 -3.94 0.83
CA CYS A 250 -11.85 -3.21 0.04
C CYS A 250 -12.06 -1.70 0.06
N GLY A 251 -13.25 -1.23 0.48
CA GLY A 251 -13.66 0.16 0.32
C GLY A 251 -13.81 0.56 -1.15
N HIS A 252 -13.52 1.83 -1.45
CA HIS A 252 -13.59 2.37 -2.81
C HIS A 252 -12.24 2.27 -3.54
N VAL A 253 -12.26 1.70 -4.74
CA VAL A 253 -11.11 1.49 -5.61
C VAL A 253 -11.32 2.30 -6.88
N SER A 254 -10.44 3.27 -7.13
CA SER A 254 -10.56 4.16 -8.29
C SER A 254 -10.15 3.50 -9.61
N GLY A 255 -9.50 2.33 -9.57
CA GLY A 255 -9.10 1.57 -10.76
C GLY A 255 -9.61 0.13 -10.73
N PRO A 256 -8.88 -0.83 -11.31
CA PRO A 256 -9.31 -2.22 -11.38
C PRO A 256 -9.07 -2.97 -10.07
N ILE A 257 -9.96 -3.91 -9.79
CA ILE A 257 -9.74 -4.97 -8.81
C ILE A 257 -9.64 -6.32 -9.53
N HIS A 258 -8.62 -7.10 -9.17
CA HIS A 258 -8.36 -8.42 -9.74
C HIS A 258 -8.36 -9.47 -8.62
N LEU A 259 -9.17 -10.50 -8.78
CA LEU A 259 -9.30 -11.59 -7.83
C LEU A 259 -8.91 -12.90 -8.50
N THR A 260 -8.04 -13.69 -7.87
CA THR A 260 -7.61 -15.00 -8.38
C THR A 260 -7.60 -16.02 -7.25
N GLY A 261 -8.28 -17.15 -7.42
CA GLY A 261 -8.26 -18.22 -6.42
C GLY A 261 -8.94 -17.83 -5.10
N VAL A 262 -10.08 -17.15 -5.16
CA VAL A 262 -10.87 -16.79 -3.97
C VAL A 262 -11.96 -17.84 -3.76
N THR A 263 -12.02 -18.41 -2.55
CA THR A 263 -12.89 -19.55 -2.24
C THR A 263 -13.66 -19.35 -0.93
N GLU A 264 -14.94 -19.70 -0.91
CA GLU A 264 -15.79 -19.68 0.30
C GLU A 264 -15.68 -18.36 1.09
N SER A 265 -15.57 -17.23 0.40
CA SER A 265 -15.25 -15.93 0.99
C SER A 265 -16.33 -14.91 0.70
N VAL A 266 -16.28 -13.79 1.42
CA VAL A 266 -17.11 -12.62 1.17
C VAL A 266 -16.20 -11.45 0.80
N VAL A 267 -16.48 -10.81 -0.33
CA VAL A 267 -15.74 -9.63 -0.79
C VAL A 267 -16.70 -8.46 -0.90
N VAL A 268 -16.33 -7.32 -0.33
CA VAL A 268 -17.11 -6.08 -0.37
C VAL A 268 -16.27 -4.99 -1.02
N VAL A 269 -16.71 -4.46 -2.16
CA VAL A 269 -15.91 -3.49 -2.92
C VAL A 269 -16.76 -2.56 -3.78
N ALA A 270 -16.37 -1.28 -3.80
CA ALA A 270 -16.77 -0.34 -4.84
C ALA A 270 -15.59 -0.12 -5.80
N THR A 271 -15.81 -0.26 -7.10
CA THR A 271 -14.72 -0.22 -8.09
C THR A 271 -15.18 0.27 -9.45
N ARG A 272 -14.23 0.68 -10.30
CA ARG A 272 -14.52 0.93 -11.72
C ARG A 272 -14.59 -0.34 -12.53
N GLN A 273 -13.68 -1.28 -12.30
CA GLN A 273 -13.51 -2.50 -13.10
C GLN A 273 -13.30 -3.70 -12.18
N PHE A 274 -14.13 -4.72 -12.32
CA PHE A 274 -14.06 -5.95 -11.53
C PHE A 274 -13.68 -7.14 -12.42
N ARG A 275 -12.63 -7.88 -12.04
CA ARG A 275 -12.22 -9.12 -12.70
C ARG A 275 -11.97 -10.22 -11.68
N MET A 276 -12.56 -11.40 -11.92
CA MET A 276 -12.41 -12.56 -11.04
C MET A 276 -12.08 -13.82 -11.84
N HIS A 277 -11.08 -14.55 -11.38
CA HIS A 277 -10.55 -15.75 -12.03
C HIS A 277 -10.44 -16.90 -11.02
N GLU A 278 -10.64 -18.14 -11.48
CA GLU A 278 -10.39 -19.38 -10.72
C GLU A 278 -11.01 -19.40 -9.31
N SER A 279 -12.19 -18.82 -9.14
CA SER A 279 -12.80 -18.59 -7.82
C SER A 279 -14.08 -19.39 -7.62
N ARG A 280 -14.39 -19.76 -6.37
CA ARG A 280 -15.50 -20.67 -6.05
C ARG A 280 -16.30 -20.25 -4.84
N ASP A 281 -17.62 -20.50 -4.85
CA ASP A 281 -18.53 -20.36 -3.71
C ASP A 281 -18.34 -19.04 -2.93
N THR A 282 -18.17 -17.94 -3.66
CA THR A 282 -17.80 -16.63 -3.09
C THR A 282 -18.91 -15.63 -3.31
N ALA A 283 -19.27 -14.91 -2.25
CA ALA A 283 -20.23 -13.82 -2.31
C ALA A 283 -19.53 -12.48 -2.50
N VAL A 284 -19.98 -11.70 -3.48
CA VAL A 284 -19.40 -10.41 -3.84
C VAL A 284 -20.45 -9.32 -3.71
N TYR A 285 -20.28 -8.45 -2.72
CA TYR A 285 -21.03 -7.21 -2.57
C TYR A 285 -20.33 -6.13 -3.38
N LEU A 286 -20.94 -5.73 -4.50
CA LEU A 286 -20.27 -4.98 -5.53
C LEU A 286 -21.02 -3.69 -5.88
N HIS A 287 -20.25 -2.60 -5.97
CA HIS A 287 -20.60 -1.46 -6.79
C HIS A 287 -19.58 -1.38 -7.94
N ALA A 288 -20.05 -1.44 -9.19
CA ALA A 288 -19.16 -1.43 -10.35
C ALA A 288 -19.63 -0.44 -11.41
N ALA A 289 -18.76 0.51 -11.78
CA ALA A 289 -19.03 1.46 -12.86
C ALA A 289 -18.99 0.83 -14.27
N SER A 290 -18.58 -0.43 -14.36
CA SER A 290 -18.59 -1.21 -15.60
C SER A 290 -18.99 -2.66 -15.32
N ARG A 291 -19.32 -3.39 -16.38
CA ARG A 291 -19.72 -4.80 -16.32
C ARG A 291 -18.64 -5.66 -15.66
N PRO A 292 -18.95 -6.38 -14.57
CA PRO A 292 -18.01 -7.30 -13.92
C PRO A 292 -17.68 -8.46 -14.86
N ILE A 293 -16.42 -8.88 -14.88
CA ILE A 293 -15.97 -10.00 -15.71
C ILE A 293 -15.54 -11.17 -14.80
N ILE A 294 -16.01 -12.37 -15.11
CA ILE A 294 -15.59 -13.60 -14.45
C ILE A 294 -15.05 -14.61 -15.47
N GLU A 295 -14.11 -15.44 -15.04
CA GLU A 295 -13.52 -16.52 -15.83
C GLU A 295 -13.17 -17.70 -14.92
N ASP A 296 -13.46 -18.94 -15.34
CA ASP A 296 -13.15 -20.15 -14.57
C ASP A 296 -13.67 -20.11 -13.12
N CYS A 297 -14.82 -19.47 -12.93
CA CYS A 297 -15.46 -19.34 -11.64
C CYS A 297 -16.67 -20.28 -11.50
N GLN A 298 -17.05 -20.62 -10.27
CA GLN A 298 -18.22 -21.47 -9.99
C GLN A 298 -18.92 -21.03 -8.70
N GLY A 299 -20.25 -20.94 -8.72
CA GLY A 299 -21.03 -20.62 -7.51
C GLY A 299 -20.77 -19.20 -7.00
N ILE A 300 -20.51 -18.24 -7.89
CA ILE A 300 -20.33 -16.85 -7.50
C ILE A 300 -21.70 -16.19 -7.31
N THR A 301 -21.87 -15.46 -6.22
CA THR A 301 -23.12 -14.72 -5.99
C THR A 301 -22.84 -13.24 -5.85
N PHE A 302 -23.51 -12.40 -6.64
CA PHE A 302 -23.36 -10.95 -6.55
C PHE A 302 -24.51 -10.33 -5.75
N ALA A 303 -24.21 -9.29 -4.99
CA ALA A 303 -25.14 -8.50 -4.21
C ALA A 303 -24.82 -7.00 -4.38
N PRO A 304 -25.80 -6.09 -4.18
CA PRO A 304 -25.52 -4.67 -4.16
C PRO A 304 -24.64 -4.34 -2.95
N LEU A 305 -23.81 -3.30 -3.09
CA LEU A 305 -22.97 -2.80 -2.00
C LEU A 305 -23.84 -2.35 -0.80
N PRO A 306 -23.48 -2.70 0.45
CA PRO A 306 -24.18 -2.22 1.65
C PRO A 306 -24.11 -0.70 1.78
N GLU A 307 -25.13 -0.10 2.41
CA GLU A 307 -25.19 1.36 2.57
C GLU A 307 -24.06 1.87 3.48
N ALA A 308 -23.61 1.03 4.43
CA ALA A 308 -22.47 1.30 5.31
C ALA A 308 -21.17 1.62 4.56
N TYR A 309 -21.00 1.08 3.35
CA TYR A 309 -19.80 1.26 2.54
C TYR A 309 -20.06 2.07 1.26
N THR A 310 -21.28 2.57 1.07
CA THR A 310 -21.65 3.36 -0.12
C THR A 310 -21.26 4.82 0.09
N THR A 311 -20.44 5.37 -0.80
CA THR A 311 -20.05 6.79 -0.76
C THR A 311 -20.87 7.64 -1.72
N ASN A 312 -20.83 8.98 -1.57
CA ASN A 312 -21.51 9.90 -2.50
C ASN A 312 -21.01 9.76 -3.94
N LEU A 313 -19.72 9.45 -4.14
CA LEU A 313 -19.13 9.20 -5.46
C LEU A 313 -19.74 7.98 -6.15
N ASP A 314 -20.03 6.94 -5.37
CA ASP A 314 -20.66 5.72 -5.90
C ASP A 314 -22.11 6.00 -6.30
N ARG A 315 -22.83 6.85 -5.56
CA ARG A 315 -24.22 7.23 -5.88
C ARG A 315 -24.36 8.02 -7.18
N GLU A 316 -23.29 8.71 -7.59
CA GLU A 316 -23.26 9.47 -8.85
C GLU A 316 -22.89 8.62 -10.07
N THR A 317 -22.41 7.39 -9.87
CA THR A 317 -21.99 6.49 -10.95
C THR A 317 -23.01 5.39 -11.21
N GLU A 318 -23.12 4.96 -12.47
CA GLU A 318 -24.01 3.86 -12.84
C GLU A 318 -23.50 2.54 -12.24
N ASN A 319 -24.38 1.78 -11.60
CA ASN A 319 -24.01 0.53 -10.96
C ASN A 319 -24.41 -0.68 -11.83
N GLN A 320 -23.42 -1.36 -12.41
CA GLN A 320 -23.59 -2.47 -13.33
C GLN A 320 -23.33 -3.84 -12.69
N TRP A 321 -23.38 -3.95 -11.35
CA TRP A 321 -23.07 -5.18 -10.61
C TRP A 321 -23.88 -6.43 -11.04
N GLN A 322 -25.08 -6.27 -11.59
CA GLN A 322 -25.94 -7.37 -12.06
C GLN A 322 -25.60 -7.84 -13.48
N GLN A 323 -24.78 -7.10 -14.23
CA GLN A 323 -24.52 -7.34 -15.65
C GLN A 323 -23.18 -8.05 -15.85
N VAL A 324 -23.02 -9.21 -15.24
CA VAL A 324 -21.76 -9.97 -15.22
C VAL A 324 -21.52 -10.69 -16.55
N ASP A 325 -20.33 -10.49 -17.11
CA ASP A 325 -19.85 -11.19 -18.31
C ASP A 325 -18.99 -12.39 -17.90
N ASP A 326 -19.44 -13.60 -18.25
CA ASP A 326 -18.68 -14.84 -18.05
C ASP A 326 -17.93 -15.21 -19.34
N PHE A 327 -16.61 -15.02 -19.34
CA PHE A 327 -15.80 -15.10 -20.54
C PHE A 327 -15.68 -16.52 -21.11
N LYS A 328 -15.85 -17.55 -20.27
CA LYS A 328 -15.74 -18.95 -20.68
C LYS A 328 -17.09 -19.56 -21.07
N TRP A 329 -18.18 -18.84 -20.82
CA TRP A 329 -19.53 -19.25 -21.19
C TRP A 329 -19.89 -18.80 -22.62
N LEU A 330 -19.53 -19.63 -23.60
CA LEU A 330 -19.74 -19.34 -25.03
C LEU A 330 -21.19 -19.53 -25.52
N ARG A 331 -22.14 -19.87 -24.64
CA ARG A 331 -23.55 -20.08 -25.01
C ARG A 331 -24.29 -18.75 -25.01
N SER A 332 -24.41 -18.15 -26.19
CA SER A 332 -25.23 -16.95 -26.40
C SER A 332 -26.70 -17.22 -26.09
N GLY A 333 -27.28 -16.45 -25.17
CA GLY A 333 -28.72 -16.47 -24.86
C GLY A 333 -29.12 -17.23 -23.59
N GLU A 334 -28.22 -18.02 -23.01
CA GLU A 334 -28.44 -18.69 -21.72
C GLU A 334 -27.65 -17.99 -20.61
N LYS A 335 -28.31 -17.75 -19.47
CA LYS A 335 -27.63 -17.20 -18.29
C LYS A 335 -26.57 -18.21 -17.82
N SER A 336 -25.34 -17.73 -17.63
CA SER A 336 -24.27 -18.58 -17.10
C SER A 336 -24.68 -19.17 -15.74
N PRO A 337 -24.49 -20.49 -15.51
CA PRO A 337 -24.73 -21.13 -14.22
C PRO A 337 -23.64 -20.82 -13.19
N ASN A 338 -22.53 -20.21 -13.62
CA ASN A 338 -21.37 -19.96 -12.75
C ASN A 338 -21.59 -18.78 -11.81
N TRP A 339 -22.58 -17.94 -12.08
CA TRP A 339 -22.94 -16.83 -11.23
C TRP A 339 -24.45 -16.65 -11.06
N SER A 340 -24.84 -16.07 -9.94
CA SER A 340 -26.23 -15.72 -9.64
C SER A 340 -26.30 -14.46 -8.80
N VAL A 341 -27.50 -13.93 -8.61
CA VAL A 341 -27.73 -12.83 -7.67
C VAL A 341 -27.99 -13.45 -6.30
N LEU A 342 -27.37 -12.91 -5.26
CA LEU A 342 -27.58 -13.34 -3.89
C LEU A 342 -28.97 -12.90 -3.41
N ASP A 343 -29.77 -13.87 -2.96
CA ASP A 343 -31.12 -13.65 -2.40
C ASP A 343 -31.06 -12.68 -1.21
N GLU A 344 -32.06 -11.80 -1.09
CA GLU A 344 -32.12 -10.80 -0.02
C GLU A 344 -32.08 -11.39 1.39
N GLU A 345 -32.71 -12.55 1.58
CA GLU A 345 -32.74 -13.29 2.85
C GLU A 345 -31.37 -13.84 3.28
N LYS A 346 -30.48 -14.06 2.32
CA LYS A 346 -29.11 -14.55 2.56
C LYS A 346 -28.10 -13.41 2.67
N ARG A 347 -28.51 -12.17 2.42
CA ARG A 347 -27.64 -11.00 2.56
C ARG A 347 -27.45 -10.69 4.04
N ALA A 348 -26.24 -10.29 4.40
CA ALA A 348 -25.97 -9.80 5.75
C ALA A 348 -26.71 -8.47 5.96
N GLU A 349 -27.40 -8.37 7.10
CA GLU A 349 -28.14 -7.16 7.46
C GLU A 349 -27.22 -5.96 7.68
N GLU A 350 -27.73 -4.75 7.44
CA GLU A 350 -26.99 -3.48 7.61
C GLU A 350 -26.36 -3.32 9.02
N ARG A 351 -27.03 -3.86 10.05
CA ARG A 351 -26.51 -3.87 11.43
C ARG A 351 -25.21 -4.68 11.58
N VAL A 352 -25.03 -5.74 10.79
CA VAL A 352 -23.83 -6.58 10.82
C VAL A 352 -22.64 -5.78 10.33
N TRP A 353 -22.82 -5.08 9.20
CA TRP A 353 -21.79 -4.23 8.61
C TRP A 353 -21.37 -3.08 9.53
N ARG A 354 -22.33 -2.40 10.18
CA ARG A 354 -22.04 -1.24 11.03
C ARG A 354 -21.52 -1.59 12.43
N GLY A 355 -21.97 -2.71 13.01
CA GLY A 355 -21.71 -3.04 14.41
C GLY A 355 -20.77 -4.22 14.64
N VAL A 356 -20.95 -5.31 13.88
CA VAL A 356 -20.22 -6.58 14.12
C VAL A 356 -18.86 -6.56 13.46
N VAL A 357 -18.78 -6.04 12.23
CA VAL A 357 -17.54 -6.06 11.45
C VAL A 357 -16.48 -5.11 12.02
N GLY A 358 -16.88 -3.98 12.62
CA GLY A 358 -15.95 -3.03 13.24
C GLY A 358 -15.22 -3.56 14.48
N GLY A 359 -15.59 -4.74 14.99
CA GLY A 359 -14.98 -5.36 16.18
C GLY A 359 -15.49 -4.73 17.48
N GLY A 360 -16.42 -5.41 18.14
CA GLY A 360 -16.90 -5.06 19.49
C GLY A 360 -16.21 -5.90 20.59
N PRO A 361 -16.34 -5.51 21.88
CA PRO A 361 -15.85 -6.32 22.99
C PRO A 361 -16.46 -7.72 22.95
N GLY A 362 -15.63 -8.75 22.76
CA GLY A 362 -16.05 -10.16 22.75
C GLY A 362 -16.46 -10.73 21.39
N VAL A 363 -16.33 -9.97 20.29
CA VAL A 363 -16.61 -10.49 18.93
C VAL A 363 -15.32 -11.02 18.32
N GLY A 364 -15.21 -12.33 18.13
CA GLY A 364 -14.07 -12.97 17.48
C GLY A 364 -14.18 -12.96 15.95
N VAL A 365 -13.06 -13.23 15.26
CA VAL A 365 -13.01 -13.38 13.78
C VAL A 365 -14.06 -14.37 13.28
N ASP A 366 -14.24 -15.48 14.00
CA ASP A 366 -15.23 -16.51 13.66
C ASP A 366 -16.67 -16.04 13.78
N ASP A 367 -16.98 -15.17 14.74
CA ASP A 367 -18.32 -14.63 14.91
C ASP A 367 -18.66 -13.66 13.78
N ILE A 368 -17.68 -12.85 13.35
CA ILE A 368 -17.81 -11.95 12.20
C ILE A 368 -18.03 -12.76 10.92
N LEU A 369 -17.16 -13.76 10.66
CA LEU A 369 -17.27 -14.61 9.48
C LEU A 369 -18.62 -15.34 9.42
N LYS A 370 -19.10 -15.84 10.57
CA LYS A 370 -20.42 -16.48 10.66
C LYS A 370 -21.56 -15.49 10.40
N ALA A 371 -21.46 -14.27 10.93
CA ALA A 371 -22.49 -13.24 10.75
C ALA A 371 -22.64 -12.80 9.29
N VAL A 372 -21.56 -12.84 8.50
CA VAL A 372 -21.60 -12.55 7.05
C VAL A 372 -21.86 -13.78 6.17
N GLY A 373 -22.10 -14.95 6.77
CA GLY A 373 -22.46 -16.17 6.04
C GLY A 373 -21.28 -17.01 5.53
N VAL A 374 -20.05 -16.73 5.96
CA VAL A 374 -18.88 -17.59 5.65
C VAL A 374 -18.98 -18.87 6.50
N ARG A 375 -18.96 -20.03 5.83
CA ARG A 375 -19.09 -21.33 6.48
C ARG A 375 -17.82 -21.69 7.26
N ARG A 376 -18.00 -22.33 8.41
CA ARG A 376 -16.88 -22.87 9.21
C ARG A 376 -16.39 -24.17 8.56
N VAL A 377 -15.08 -24.27 8.34
CA VAL A 377 -14.45 -25.54 7.97
C VAL A 377 -14.69 -26.53 9.11
N LYS A 378 -15.31 -27.67 8.81
CA LYS A 378 -15.49 -28.78 9.76
C LYS A 378 -14.17 -29.41 10.15
#